data_AF-A0A816FZ25-F1
#
_entry.id   AF-A0A816FZ25-F1
#
_cell.length_a   1.000
_cell.length_b   1.000
_cell.length_c   1.000
_cell.angle_alpha   90.00
_cell.angle_beta   90.00
_cell.angle_gamma   90.00
#
_symmetry.space_group_name_H-M   'P 1'
#
loop_
_entity.id
_entity.type
_entity.pdbx_description
1 polymer ?
#
loop_
_entity_poly.entity_id
_entity_poly.type
_entity_poly.pdbx_seq_one_letter_code
_entity_poly.pdbx_strand_id
1 'polypeptide(L)'
;MSSSSEKLEMDTIATKDALRLCRETEDINTILALTAHTDPIVRQRALKEICPCRVKDDIDLFWERVIEMIDDPADNVREQVLHTLCDGSPDHMEMKVLDALETFNRDRNQYIRRRAHKVISAYRRSGKWNVL
;
A
#
# COMPACT_ATOMS: atom_id res chain seq x y z
N MET A 1 -18.93 -17.54 9.83
CA MET A 1 -17.76 -18.41 10.12
C MET A 1 -17.07 -18.91 8.83
N SER A 2 -17.15 -18.20 7.70
CA SER A 2 -16.54 -18.65 6.42
C SER A 2 -15.22 -17.96 6.04
N SER A 3 -14.78 -16.96 6.81
CA SER A 3 -13.74 -16.02 6.37
C SER A 3 -12.32 -16.61 6.27
N SER A 4 -11.95 -17.62 7.08
CA SER A 4 -10.59 -18.16 7.04
C SER A 4 -10.30 -19.09 5.86
N SER A 5 -11.30 -19.83 5.38
CA SER A 5 -11.12 -20.75 4.24
C SER A 5 -11.02 -20.01 2.91
N GLU A 6 -11.85 -18.98 2.72
CA GLU A 6 -11.83 -18.14 1.51
C GLU A 6 -10.52 -17.33 1.40
N LYS A 7 -9.95 -16.91 2.53
CA LYS A 7 -8.69 -16.17 2.57
C LYS A 7 -7.48 -17.03 2.17
N LEU A 8 -7.50 -18.32 2.54
CA LEU A 8 -6.50 -19.33 2.19
C LEU A 8 -6.59 -19.79 0.72
N GLU A 9 -7.72 -19.61 0.05
CA GLU A 9 -7.81 -19.86 -1.39
C GLU A 9 -7.28 -18.65 -2.18
N MET A 10 -7.55 -17.43 -1.71
CA MET A 10 -7.20 -16.21 -2.43
C MET A 10 -5.71 -15.87 -2.44
N ASP A 11 -4.92 -16.34 -1.47
CA ASP A 11 -3.48 -16.07 -1.40
C ASP A 11 -2.63 -16.97 -2.32
N THR A 12 -3.23 -18.05 -2.83
CA THR A 12 -2.59 -19.10 -3.62
C THR A 12 -3.22 -19.35 -4.99
N ILE A 13 -4.27 -18.60 -5.37
CA ILE A 13 -4.77 -18.63 -6.75
C ILE A 13 -3.65 -18.33 -7.76
N ALA A 14 -3.78 -18.80 -8.99
CA ALA A 14 -2.76 -18.56 -10.00
C ALA A 14 -2.54 -17.04 -10.21
N THR A 15 -1.28 -16.59 -10.20
CA THR A 15 -0.90 -15.18 -10.36
C THR A 15 -1.65 -14.48 -11.49
N LYS A 16 -1.82 -15.16 -12.65
CA LYS A 16 -2.52 -14.59 -13.81
C LYS A 16 -3.99 -14.28 -13.49
N ASP A 17 -4.67 -15.18 -12.80
CA ASP A 17 -6.05 -15.00 -12.40
C ASP A 17 -6.18 -13.97 -11.28
N ALA A 18 -5.26 -13.96 -10.32
CA ALA A 18 -5.19 -12.94 -9.28
C ALA A 18 -5.04 -11.52 -9.87
N LEU A 19 -4.12 -11.36 -10.84
CA LEU A 19 -3.92 -10.08 -11.53
C LEU A 19 -5.11 -9.66 -12.39
N ARG A 20 -5.85 -10.62 -12.94
CA ARG A 20 -7.11 -10.36 -13.64
C ARG A 20 -8.17 -9.90 -12.65
N LEU A 21 -8.33 -10.60 -11.53
CA LEU A 21 -9.28 -10.26 -10.48
C LEU A 21 -9.00 -8.86 -9.89
N CYS A 22 -7.74 -8.51 -9.61
CA CYS A 22 -7.34 -7.15 -9.19
C CYS A 22 -7.79 -6.06 -10.17
N ARG A 23 -8.01 -6.34 -11.46
CA ARG A 23 -8.43 -5.34 -12.45
C ARG A 23 -9.94 -5.22 -12.57
N GLU A 24 -10.66 -6.29 -12.25
CA GLU A 24 -12.08 -6.44 -12.55
C GLU A 24 -12.96 -6.24 -11.31
N THR A 25 -12.42 -6.49 -10.12
CA THR A 25 -13.19 -6.35 -8.87
C THR A 25 -13.17 -4.94 -8.32
N GLU A 26 -14.32 -4.51 -7.81
CA GLU A 26 -14.48 -3.32 -6.96
C GLU A 26 -14.79 -3.72 -5.50
N ASP A 27 -14.90 -5.02 -5.22
CA ASP A 27 -15.18 -5.51 -3.88
C ASP A 27 -13.96 -5.31 -2.96
N ILE A 28 -14.16 -4.49 -1.93
CA ILE A 28 -13.15 -4.11 -0.94
C ILE A 28 -12.50 -5.35 -0.31
N ASN A 29 -13.30 -6.34 0.10
CA ASN A 29 -12.79 -7.53 0.79
C ASN A 29 -11.90 -8.38 -0.13
N THR A 30 -12.28 -8.50 -1.40
CA THR A 30 -11.49 -9.19 -2.43
C THR A 30 -10.16 -8.48 -2.67
N ILE A 31 -10.18 -7.15 -2.81
CA ILE A 31 -8.94 -6.35 -2.98
C ILE A 31 -8.02 -6.56 -1.77
N LEU A 32 -8.57 -6.45 -0.56
CA LEU A 32 -7.82 -6.68 0.68
C LEU A 32 -7.27 -8.10 0.76
N ALA A 33 -8.02 -9.12 0.38
CA ALA A 33 -7.53 -10.50 0.36
C ALA A 33 -6.35 -10.67 -0.62
N LEU A 34 -6.41 -10.04 -1.79
CA LEU A 34 -5.33 -10.09 -2.79
C LEU A 34 -4.04 -9.40 -2.36
N THR A 35 -4.11 -8.45 -1.42
CA THR A 35 -2.90 -7.87 -0.82
C THR A 35 -2.14 -8.85 0.10
N ALA A 36 -2.70 -10.01 0.43
CA ALA A 36 -2.03 -11.07 1.18
C ALA A 36 -1.44 -12.18 0.29
N HIS A 37 -1.58 -12.04 -1.04
CA HIS A 37 -1.15 -13.06 -1.99
C HIS A 37 0.36 -13.35 -1.92
N THR A 38 0.73 -14.62 -2.14
CA THR A 38 2.12 -15.09 -2.07
C THR A 38 3.05 -14.38 -3.07
N ASP A 39 2.57 -14.17 -4.29
CA ASP A 39 3.27 -13.41 -5.33
C ASP A 39 3.28 -11.88 -5.06
N PRO A 40 4.47 -11.24 -4.93
CA PRO A 40 4.57 -9.80 -4.68
C PRO A 40 4.05 -8.91 -5.81
N ILE A 41 3.98 -9.41 -7.05
CA ILE A 41 3.40 -8.66 -8.18
C ILE A 41 1.90 -8.50 -7.97
N VAL A 42 1.23 -9.54 -7.46
CA VAL A 42 -0.20 -9.49 -7.12
C VAL A 42 -0.44 -8.51 -5.97
N ARG A 43 0.35 -8.60 -4.89
CA ARG A 43 0.23 -7.68 -3.75
C ARG A 43 0.40 -6.22 -4.18
N GLN A 44 1.42 -5.93 -4.99
CA GLN A 44 1.64 -4.59 -5.53
C GLN A 44 0.46 -4.14 -6.40
N ARG A 45 -0.07 -5.01 -7.26
CA ARG A 45 -1.21 -4.69 -8.13
C ARG A 45 -2.47 -4.41 -7.32
N ALA A 46 -2.73 -5.16 -6.25
CA ALA A 46 -3.85 -4.95 -5.34
C ALA A 46 -3.70 -3.62 -4.58
N LEU A 47 -2.51 -3.29 -4.07
CA LEU A 47 -2.23 -1.99 -3.46
C LEU A 47 -2.49 -0.79 -4.39
N LYS A 48 -2.29 -0.96 -5.71
CA LYS A 48 -2.63 0.08 -6.68
C LYS A 48 -4.14 0.34 -6.77
N GLU A 49 -4.96 -0.68 -6.55
CA GLU A 49 -6.43 -0.47 -6.45
C GLU A 49 -6.84 0.18 -5.14
N ILE A 50 -5.97 0.18 -4.12
CA ILE A 50 -6.18 0.86 -2.84
C ILE A 50 -5.74 2.34 -2.88
N CYS A 51 -4.90 2.74 -3.84
CA CYS A 51 -4.37 4.11 -3.93
C CYS A 51 -5.50 5.17 -3.98
N PRO A 52 -5.38 6.32 -3.29
CA PRO A 52 -6.31 7.45 -3.43
C PRO A 52 -6.47 7.92 -4.88
N CYS A 53 -5.40 7.81 -5.66
CA CYS A 53 -5.41 8.09 -7.09
C CYS A 53 -6.41 7.22 -7.89
N ARG A 54 -6.81 6.06 -7.35
CA ARG A 54 -7.83 5.16 -7.89
C ARG A 54 -9.16 5.25 -7.13
N VAL A 55 -9.11 5.10 -5.81
CA VAL A 55 -10.30 4.96 -4.93
C VAL A 55 -11.05 6.29 -4.78
N LYS A 56 -10.33 7.41 -4.65
CA LYS A 56 -10.89 8.75 -4.43
C LYS A 56 -11.88 8.84 -3.26
N ASP A 57 -11.71 7.97 -2.27
CA ASP A 57 -12.53 7.90 -1.06
C ASP A 57 -11.62 7.58 0.14
N ASP A 58 -12.10 7.92 1.33
CA ASP A 58 -11.40 7.72 2.59
C ASP A 58 -11.91 6.45 3.29
N ILE A 59 -11.22 5.33 3.06
CA ILE A 59 -11.63 4.00 3.53
C ILE A 59 -10.65 3.52 4.58
N ASP A 60 -11.07 3.47 5.84
CA ASP A 60 -10.22 3.08 6.98
C ASP A 60 -9.51 1.73 6.77
N LEU A 61 -10.26 0.71 6.30
CA LEU A 61 -9.72 -0.64 6.05
C LEU A 61 -8.56 -0.65 5.05
N PHE A 62 -8.60 0.25 4.07
CA PHE A 62 -7.54 0.41 3.09
C PHE A 62 -6.29 1.02 3.72
N TRP A 63 -6.45 2.05 4.56
CA TRP A 63 -5.33 2.67 5.25
C TRP A 63 -4.69 1.74 6.28
N GLU A 64 -5.49 1.02 7.05
CA GLU A 64 -5.00 -0.03 7.96
C GLU A 64 -4.14 -1.03 7.21
N ARG A 65 -4.63 -1.52 6.06
CA ARG A 65 -3.88 -2.48 5.25
C ARG A 65 -2.60 -1.91 4.66
N VAL A 66 -2.61 -0.67 4.18
CA VAL A 66 -1.41 0.00 3.65
C VAL A 66 -0.33 0.10 4.74
N ILE A 67 -0.70 0.43 5.98
CA ILE A 67 0.23 0.51 7.12
C ILE A 67 0.79 -0.86 7.49
N GLU A 68 -0.03 -1.92 7.49
CA GLU A 68 0.45 -3.29 7.72
C GLU A 68 1.53 -3.74 6.72
N MET A 69 1.55 -3.15 5.52
CA MET A 69 2.44 -3.54 4.42
C MET A 69 3.74 -2.72 4.36
N ILE A 70 4.00 -1.82 5.31
CA ILE A 70 5.23 -1.00 5.35
C ILE A 70 6.49 -1.86 5.29
N ASP A 71 6.51 -3.01 5.98
CA ASP A 71 7.66 -3.91 6.06
C ASP A 71 7.58 -5.11 5.10
N ASP A 72 6.79 -5.02 4.01
CA ASP A 72 6.66 -6.14 3.06
C ASP A 72 8.03 -6.66 2.57
N PRO A 73 8.22 -7.99 2.46
CA PRO A 73 9.49 -8.57 2.02
C PRO A 73 9.94 -8.09 0.63
N ALA A 74 9.01 -7.72 -0.26
CA ALA A 74 9.31 -7.29 -1.61
C ALA A 74 9.40 -5.75 -1.70
N ASP A 75 10.44 -5.26 -2.37
CA ASP A 75 10.69 -3.82 -2.50
C ASP A 75 9.68 -3.10 -3.40
N ASN A 76 9.22 -3.74 -4.47
CA ASN A 76 8.16 -3.21 -5.33
C ASN A 76 6.84 -2.96 -4.57
N VAL A 77 6.56 -3.76 -3.53
CA VAL A 77 5.40 -3.60 -2.65
C VAL A 77 5.61 -2.42 -1.69
N ARG A 78 6.76 -2.37 -0.98
CA ARG A 78 7.09 -1.26 -0.09
C ARG A 78 7.15 0.08 -0.81
N GLU A 79 7.67 0.11 -2.03
CA GLU A 79 7.66 1.31 -2.88
C GLU A 79 6.23 1.78 -3.17
N GLN A 80 5.32 0.85 -3.48
CA GLN A 80 3.92 1.16 -3.71
C GLN A 80 3.23 1.68 -2.44
N VAL A 81 3.53 1.12 -1.27
CA VAL A 81 3.04 1.62 0.03
C VAL A 81 3.49 3.07 0.25
N LEU A 82 4.78 3.35 0.05
CA LEU A 82 5.31 4.72 0.17
C LEU A 82 4.58 5.69 -0.76
N HIS A 83 4.36 5.30 -2.02
CA HIS A 83 3.60 6.13 -2.96
C HIS A 83 2.17 6.35 -2.47
N THR A 84 1.43 5.31 -2.12
CA THR A 84 0.03 5.41 -1.63
C THR A 84 -0.10 6.35 -0.42
N LEU A 85 0.82 6.26 0.55
CA LEU A 85 0.81 7.15 1.73
C LEU A 85 1.11 8.61 1.39
N CYS A 86 1.84 8.88 0.31
CA CYS A 86 2.26 10.24 -0.08
C CYS A 86 1.51 10.76 -1.31
N ASP A 87 0.42 10.10 -1.71
CA ASP A 87 -0.38 10.44 -2.90
C ASP A 87 -1.84 10.73 -2.53
N GLY A 88 -2.03 11.57 -1.51
CA GLY A 88 -3.35 12.05 -1.10
C GLY A 88 -3.93 11.35 0.12
N SER A 89 -3.09 10.86 1.04
CA SER A 89 -3.62 10.38 2.33
C SER A 89 -4.27 11.55 3.11
N PRO A 90 -5.36 11.28 3.85
CA PRO A 90 -6.13 12.29 4.57
C PRO A 90 -5.36 12.84 5.78
N ASP A 91 -5.75 14.03 6.24
CA ASP A 91 -5.04 14.73 7.32
C ASP A 91 -4.95 13.93 8.62
N HIS A 92 -5.98 13.13 8.92
CA HIS A 92 -6.01 12.30 10.13
C HIS A 92 -4.91 11.20 10.13
N MET A 93 -4.30 10.92 8.97
CA MET A 93 -3.22 9.93 8.81
C MET A 93 -1.83 10.53 9.02
N GLU A 94 -1.68 11.85 9.19
CA GLU A 94 -0.40 12.56 9.21
C GLU A 94 0.65 11.86 10.09
N MET A 95 0.33 11.58 11.36
CA MET A 95 1.27 10.93 12.28
C MET A 95 1.71 9.54 11.80
N LYS A 96 0.78 8.73 11.31
CA LYS A 96 1.09 7.39 10.77
C LYS A 96 1.96 7.48 9.51
N VAL A 97 1.72 8.48 8.67
CA VAL A 97 2.54 8.73 7.46
C VAL A 97 3.96 9.13 7.85
N LEU A 98 4.13 9.99 8.86
CA LEU A 98 5.47 10.39 9.34
C LEU A 98 6.25 9.21 9.92
N ASP A 99 5.60 8.35 10.71
CA ASP A 99 6.22 7.14 11.25
C ASP A 99 6.64 6.16 10.14
N ALA A 100 5.78 5.99 9.14
CA ALA A 100 6.08 5.20 7.94
C ALA A 100 7.27 5.79 7.15
N LEU A 101 7.31 7.10 6.98
CA LEU A 101 8.40 7.79 6.28
C LEU A 101 9.74 7.63 6.99
N GLU A 102 9.79 7.68 8.33
CA GLU A 102 11.01 7.40 9.09
C GLU A 102 11.48 5.95 8.93
N THR A 103 10.55 5.01 8.81
CA THR A 103 10.85 3.60 8.47
C THR A 103 11.43 3.49 7.07
N PHE A 104 10.77 4.07 6.06
CA PHE A 104 11.25 4.05 4.67
C PHE A 104 12.56 4.80 4.47
N ASN A 105 12.86 5.82 5.27
CA ASN A 105 14.13 6.54 5.24
C ASN A 105 15.31 5.65 5.65
N ARG A 106 15.04 4.49 6.27
CA ARG A 106 16.01 3.43 6.61
C ARG A 106 15.82 2.15 5.81
N ASP A 107 14.97 2.15 4.78
CA ASP A 107 14.66 0.97 3.95
C ASP A 107 15.94 0.33 3.37
N ARG A 108 15.95 -0.99 3.22
CA ARG A 108 17.06 -1.71 2.57
C ARG A 108 17.29 -1.27 1.12
N ASN A 109 16.23 -0.90 0.39
CA ASN A 109 16.30 -0.42 -0.98
C ASN A 109 16.64 1.09 -1.00
N GLN A 110 17.75 1.44 -1.66
CA GLN A 110 18.25 2.83 -1.74
C GLN A 110 17.26 3.79 -2.44
N TYR A 111 16.50 3.31 -3.42
CA TYR A 111 15.52 4.13 -4.13
C TYR A 111 14.38 4.56 -3.21
N ILE A 112 13.84 3.62 -2.41
CA ILE A 112 12.80 3.89 -1.41
C ILE A 112 13.32 4.91 -0.38
N ARG A 113 14.52 4.70 0.16
CA ARG A 113 15.15 5.66 1.10
C ARG A 113 15.22 7.08 0.54
N ARG A 114 15.67 7.23 -0.71
CA ARG A 114 15.79 8.53 -1.37
C ARG A 114 14.43 9.21 -1.54
N ARG A 115 13.39 8.45 -1.92
CA ARG A 115 12.03 9.00 -2.03
C ARG A 115 11.49 9.45 -0.68
N ALA A 116 11.60 8.62 0.35
CA ALA A 116 11.17 8.98 1.71
C ALA A 116 11.89 10.22 2.23
N HIS A 117 13.22 10.30 2.04
CA HIS A 117 14.02 11.46 2.41
C HIS A 117 13.54 12.75 1.72
N LYS A 118 13.18 12.67 0.43
CA LYS A 118 12.62 13.81 -0.33
C LYS A 118 11.30 14.28 0.29
N VAL A 119 10.40 13.35 0.64
CA VAL A 119 9.10 13.68 1.25
C VAL A 119 9.29 14.31 2.63
N ILE A 120 10.12 13.72 3.50
CA ILE A 120 10.45 14.29 4.82
C ILE A 120 10.99 15.70 4.67
N SER A 121 11.89 15.93 3.72
CA SER A 121 12.46 17.25 3.47
C SER A 121 11.42 18.26 2.97
N ALA A 122 10.47 17.83 2.14
CA ALA A 122 9.36 18.67 1.70
C ALA A 122 8.42 19.01 2.87
N TYR A 123 8.01 18.00 3.64
CA TYR A 123 7.16 18.14 4.82
C TYR A 123 7.75 19.13 5.84
N ARG A 124 9.05 19.02 6.16
CA ARG A 124 9.73 19.96 7.07
C ARG A 124 9.70 21.43 6.60
N ARG A 125 9.58 21.68 5.30
CA ARG A 125 9.53 23.04 4.74
C ARG A 125 8.11 23.58 4.62
N SER A 126 7.13 22.74 4.31
CA SER A 126 5.79 23.18 3.89
C SER A 126 4.64 22.63 4.73
N GLY A 127 4.89 21.65 5.61
CA GLY A 127 3.87 20.86 6.28
C GLY A 127 3.13 19.88 5.37
N LYS A 128 3.55 19.71 4.11
CA LYS A 128 2.87 18.84 3.13
C LYS A 128 3.69 17.60 2.79
N TRP A 129 3.10 16.42 2.96
CA TRP A 129 3.71 15.13 2.61
C TRP A 129 3.17 14.53 1.30
N ASN A 130 1.99 14.96 0.85
CA ASN A 130 1.38 14.53 -0.41
C ASN A 130 2.09 15.16 -1.62
N VAL A 131 3.29 14.65 -1.95
CA VAL A 131 4.22 15.26 -2.93
C VAL A 131 4.87 14.24 -3.87
N LEU A 132 4.37 13.00 -3.89
CA LEU A 132 4.87 11.90 -4.74
C LEU A 132 3.97 11.62 -5.94
#